data_AF-A0A840YJ13-F1
#
_entry.id   AF-A0A840YJ13-F1
#
_cell.length_a   1.000
_cell.length_b   1.000
_cell.length_c   1.000
_cell.angle_alpha   90.00
_cell.angle_beta   90.00
_cell.angle_gamma   90.00
#
_symmetry.space_group_name_H-M   'P 1'
#
loop_
_entity.id
_entity.type
_entity.pdbx_description
1 polymer ?
#
loop_
_entity_poly.entity_id
_entity_poly.type
_entity_poly.pdbx_seq_one_letter_code
_entity_poly.pdbx_strand_id
1 'polypeptide(L)'
;MKKFILGAVAASLISGNAMAAPQQQSQRHTAVKQKVVAKQAPQRTQYRSDWCKGERFDSRKARNYRQIDYRKYRGLKAPPRGYRYVQSGNDAVLVGISTGIIAAIFANAVR
;
A
#
# COMPACT_ATOMS: atom_id res chain seq x y z
N MET A 1 -27.97 -35.99 -46.89
CA MET A 1 -29.44 -36.20 -46.96
C MET A 1 -30.07 -35.07 -46.17
N LYS A 2 -30.75 -34.13 -46.85
CA LYS A 2 -32.23 -33.93 -46.81
C LYS A 2 -32.78 -33.98 -45.35
N LYS A 3 -33.59 -33.08 -44.81
CA LYS A 3 -34.47 -32.01 -45.35
C LYS A 3 -35.43 -31.61 -44.20
N PHE A 4 -35.81 -30.32 -44.11
CA PHE A 4 -37.17 -29.81 -43.81
C PHE A 4 -37.77 -30.00 -42.39
N ILE A 5 -38.59 -29.10 -41.80
CA ILE A 5 -38.96 -27.67 -41.95
C ILE A 5 -40.02 -27.36 -40.84
N LEU A 6 -40.14 -26.08 -40.44
CA LEU A 6 -41.34 -25.37 -39.92
C LEU A 6 -41.84 -25.52 -38.45
N GLY A 7 -42.18 -24.34 -37.90
CA GLY A 7 -43.15 -24.13 -36.81
C GLY A 7 -42.79 -22.88 -35.98
N ALA A 8 -43.02 -21.66 -36.47
CA ALA A 8 -44.14 -20.76 -36.06
C ALA A 8 -44.03 -20.35 -34.56
N VAL A 9 -43.92 -19.08 -34.17
CA VAL A 9 -44.78 -17.94 -34.48
C VAL A 9 -44.04 -16.66 -34.10
N ALA A 10 -44.22 -15.62 -34.92
CA ALA A 10 -43.81 -14.26 -34.64
C ALA A 10 -44.71 -13.63 -33.55
N ALA A 11 -44.10 -12.97 -32.57
CA ALA A 11 -44.74 -11.90 -31.83
C ALA A 11 -43.73 -10.74 -31.71
N SER A 12 -43.86 -9.81 -32.64
CA SER A 12 -43.15 -8.54 -32.68
C SER A 12 -43.61 -7.66 -31.52
N LEU A 13 -42.70 -7.26 -30.63
CA LEU A 13 -42.84 -6.02 -29.87
C LEU A 13 -41.77 -5.06 -30.39
N ILE A 14 -42.20 -4.15 -31.26
CA ILE A 14 -41.40 -3.02 -31.73
C ILE A 14 -41.73 -1.85 -30.81
N SER A 15 -40.75 -1.38 -30.04
CA SER A 15 -40.61 0.05 -29.74
C SER A 15 -39.31 0.30 -28.98
N GLY A 16 -38.26 0.72 -29.71
CA GLY A 16 -37.05 1.32 -29.13
C GLY A 16 -35.77 1.14 -29.94
N ASN A 17 -35.67 1.74 -31.14
CA ASN A 17 -34.40 1.90 -31.88
C ASN A 17 -34.26 3.41 -32.14
N ALA A 18 -33.12 4.10 -32.10
CA ALA A 18 -31.70 3.80 -31.96
C ALA A 18 -31.02 5.18 -31.66
N MET A 19 -29.71 5.42 -31.47
CA MET A 19 -28.47 4.85 -32.00
C MET A 19 -27.30 5.41 -31.16
N ALA A 20 -26.36 4.56 -30.75
CA ALA A 20 -24.92 4.81 -30.82
C ALA A 20 -24.20 3.56 -30.28
N ALA A 21 -23.69 2.72 -31.20
CA ALA A 21 -22.69 1.71 -30.88
C ALA A 21 -21.32 2.41 -30.67
N PRO A 22 -20.39 1.82 -29.90
CA PRO A 22 -19.71 0.62 -30.36
C PRO A 22 -19.77 -0.57 -29.40
N GLN A 23 -19.88 -1.74 -30.01
CA GLN A 23 -19.39 -3.01 -29.48
C GLN A 23 -17.88 -2.93 -29.26
N GLN A 24 -17.41 -3.35 -28.10
CA GLN A 24 -16.03 -3.74 -27.75
C GLN A 24 -16.05 -3.96 -26.24
N GLN A 25 -15.44 -4.94 -25.60
CA GLN A 25 -14.46 -5.95 -25.94
C GLN A 25 -14.35 -6.73 -24.62
N SER A 26 -14.08 -8.02 -24.68
CA SER A 26 -13.60 -8.84 -23.56
C SER A 26 -12.74 -8.05 -22.56
N GLN A 27 -13.29 -7.71 -21.39
CA GLN A 27 -12.50 -7.35 -20.22
C GLN A 27 -12.45 -8.63 -19.39
N ARG A 28 -11.59 -9.60 -19.71
CA ARG A 28 -10.26 -9.65 -19.07
C ARG A 28 -10.19 -8.59 -17.98
N HIS A 29 -10.71 -8.92 -16.81
CA HIS A 29 -10.41 -8.20 -15.60
C HIS A 29 -8.91 -8.34 -15.39
N THR A 30 -8.19 -7.44 -16.05
CA THR A 30 -6.83 -7.04 -15.78
C THR A 30 -6.66 -7.04 -14.28
N ALA A 31 -5.70 -7.84 -13.82
CA ALA A 31 -5.22 -7.85 -12.46
C ALA A 31 -5.22 -6.40 -11.95
N VAL A 32 -6.22 -6.07 -11.13
CA VAL A 32 -6.25 -4.81 -10.41
C VAL A 32 -5.01 -4.88 -9.56
N LYS A 33 -3.99 -4.13 -10.02
CA LYS A 33 -2.74 -3.91 -9.31
C LYS A 33 -3.10 -3.75 -7.86
N GLN A 34 -2.60 -4.70 -7.09
CA GLN A 34 -2.70 -4.79 -5.65
C GLN A 34 -2.16 -3.48 -5.08
N LYS A 35 -3.04 -2.47 -4.99
CA LYS A 35 -2.84 -1.33 -4.13
C LYS A 35 -3.04 -1.96 -2.76
N VAL A 36 -1.95 -2.44 -2.19
CA VAL A 36 -1.87 -2.92 -0.81
C VAL A 36 -2.24 -1.71 0.04
N VAL A 37 -3.54 -1.46 0.17
CA VAL A 37 -4.13 -0.74 1.28
C VAL A 37 -3.86 -1.68 2.44
N ALA A 38 -2.66 -1.55 3.01
CA ALA A 38 -2.31 -2.18 4.26
C ALA A 38 -3.40 -1.75 5.24
N LYS A 39 -4.29 -2.70 5.55
CA LYS A 39 -5.37 -2.53 6.52
C LYS A 39 -4.70 -2.08 7.81
N GLN A 40 -4.82 -0.80 8.10
CA GLN A 40 -4.41 -0.21 9.36
C GLN A 40 -5.33 -0.81 10.42
N ALA A 41 -4.85 -1.86 11.08
CA ALA A 41 -5.49 -2.36 12.28
C ALA A 41 -5.54 -1.20 13.29
N PRO A 42 -6.65 -1.06 14.06
CA PRO A 42 -6.77 0.04 15.02
C PRO A 42 -5.72 -0.13 16.11
N GLN A 43 -4.61 0.61 15.99
CA GLN A 43 -3.59 0.69 17.03
C GLN A 43 -4.22 1.35 18.25
N ARG A 44 -4.56 0.52 19.25
CA ARG A 44 -4.90 0.94 20.59
C ARG A 44 -3.85 1.94 21.06
N THR A 45 -4.30 3.11 21.50
CA THR A 45 -3.52 4.21 22.06
C THR A 45 -2.74 3.75 23.29
N GLN A 46 -1.60 3.10 23.07
CA GLN A 46 -0.53 3.01 24.05
C GLN A 46 0.53 3.99 23.60
N TYR A 47 0.83 4.97 24.43
CA TYR A 47 1.86 6.00 24.19
C TYR A 47 3.27 5.40 24.38
N ARG A 48 3.51 4.23 23.79
CA ARG A 48 4.83 3.73 23.42
C ARG A 48 4.91 3.94 21.92
N SER A 49 5.98 4.57 21.45
CA SER A 49 6.23 4.73 20.01
C SER A 49 6.64 3.37 19.44
N ASP A 50 5.70 2.41 19.42
CA ASP A 50 5.85 1.07 18.87
C ASP A 50 5.85 1.17 17.34
N TRP A 51 6.98 1.66 16.82
CA TRP A 51 7.20 1.80 15.40
C TRP A 51 7.15 0.43 14.70
N CYS A 52 6.38 0.37 13.63
CA CYS A 52 6.16 -0.80 12.79
C CYS A 52 6.89 -0.62 11.46
N LYS A 53 7.52 -1.70 10.96
CA LYS A 53 8.13 -1.66 9.63
C LYS A 53 7.07 -1.44 8.55
N GLY A 54 7.34 -0.52 7.62
CA GLY A 54 6.44 -0.18 6.53
C GLY A 54 5.43 0.93 6.85
N GLU A 55 5.30 1.36 8.10
CA GLU A 55 4.50 2.53 8.42
C GLU A 55 5.26 3.84 8.11
N ARG A 56 4.53 4.95 8.12
CA ARG A 56 5.11 6.27 7.94
C ARG A 56 5.56 6.83 9.28
N PHE A 57 6.85 7.15 9.36
CA PHE A 57 7.46 7.81 10.50
C PHE A 57 6.90 9.22 10.69
N ASP A 58 6.47 9.50 11.91
CA ASP A 58 6.00 10.83 12.33
C ASP A 58 6.87 11.32 13.49
N SER A 59 7.65 12.37 13.25
CA SER A 59 8.53 12.95 14.27
C SER A 59 7.76 13.45 15.50
N ARG A 60 6.46 13.76 15.37
CA ARG A 60 5.61 14.20 16.50
C ARG A 60 5.26 13.06 17.45
N LYS A 61 5.25 11.82 16.97
CA LYS A 61 4.99 10.61 17.77
C LYS A 61 6.26 10.00 18.35
N ALA A 62 7.43 10.41 17.85
CA ALA A 62 8.71 9.93 18.33
C ALA A 62 9.07 10.61 19.65
N ARG A 63 9.34 9.80 20.68
CA ARG A 63 9.93 10.31 21.94
C ARG A 63 11.38 10.73 21.67
N ASN A 64 11.84 11.86 22.21
CA ASN A 64 13.23 12.32 22.04
C ASN A 64 13.72 12.31 20.59
N TYR A 65 12.90 12.82 19.67
CA TYR A 65 13.23 12.84 18.25
C TYR A 65 14.55 13.56 17.99
N ARG A 66 15.49 12.84 17.36
CA ARG A 66 16.74 13.41 16.87
C ARG A 66 17.24 12.61 15.68
N GLN A 67 17.76 13.27 14.66
CA GLN A 67 18.53 12.55 13.64
C GLN A 67 19.88 12.16 14.24
N ILE A 68 20.20 10.87 14.17
CA ILE A 68 21.41 10.32 14.76
C ILE A 68 22.35 9.80 13.69
N ASP A 69 23.64 9.97 13.94
CA ASP A 69 24.68 9.36 13.12
C ASP A 69 24.92 7.92 13.60
N TYR A 70 24.78 6.97 12.69
CA TYR A 70 24.99 5.54 12.95
C TYR A 70 26.38 5.26 13.51
N ARG A 71 27.39 6.06 13.15
CA ARG A 71 28.78 5.86 13.56
C ARG A 71 28.99 6.01 15.07
N LYS A 72 28.07 6.67 15.76
CA LYS A 72 28.12 6.91 17.21
C LYS A 72 27.57 5.76 18.04
N TYR A 73 26.82 4.84 17.42
CA TYR A 73 26.11 3.78 18.11
C TYR A 73 26.61 2.41 17.67
N ARG A 74 26.86 1.53 18.63
CA ARG A 74 27.28 0.16 18.31
C ARG A 74 26.10 -0.64 17.78
N GLY A 75 26.31 -1.41 16.72
CA GLY A 75 25.27 -2.26 16.11
C GLY A 75 24.47 -1.58 14.99
N LEU A 76 24.60 -0.27 14.78
CA LEU A 76 24.02 0.40 13.61
C LEU A 76 24.97 0.32 12.41
N LYS A 77 24.46 -0.22 11.29
CA LYS A 77 25.17 -0.21 10.01
C LYS A 77 24.92 1.09 9.26
N ALA A 78 25.82 1.41 8.32
CA ALA A 78 25.63 2.56 7.43
C ALA A 78 24.24 2.50 6.77
N PRO A 79 23.44 3.59 6.85
CA PRO A 79 22.12 3.60 6.25
C PRO A 79 22.28 3.50 4.72
N PRO A 80 21.42 2.74 4.03
CA PRO A 80 21.38 2.77 2.57
C PRO A 80 21.11 4.21 2.07
N ARG A 81 21.51 4.49 0.83
CA ARG A 81 21.25 5.80 0.22
C ARG A 81 19.76 6.13 0.27
N GLY A 82 19.45 7.38 0.62
CA GLY A 82 18.07 7.83 0.78
C GLY A 82 17.41 7.41 2.09
N TYR A 83 18.17 6.88 3.06
CA TYR A 83 17.68 6.60 4.41
C TYR A 83 18.46 7.38 5.46
N ARG A 84 17.83 7.59 6.62
CA ARG A 84 18.45 8.19 7.80
C ARG A 84 18.04 7.45 9.06
N TYR A 85 18.92 7.44 10.06
CA TYR A 85 18.55 7.01 11.40
C TYR A 85 17.96 8.18 12.18
N VAL A 86 16.85 7.92 12.83
CA VAL A 86 16.23 8.83 13.78
C VAL A 86 16.04 8.11 15.10
N GLN A 87 16.28 8.82 16.18
CA GLN A 87 16.05 8.34 17.52
C GLN A 87 14.57 8.45 17.87
N SER A 88 14.04 7.41 18.50
CA SER A 88 12.76 7.41 19.17
C SER A 88 12.91 6.75 20.55
N GLY A 89 13.01 7.55 21.60
CA GLY A 89 13.32 7.09 22.94
C GLY A 89 14.73 6.50 22.97
N ASN A 90 14.81 5.19 23.21
CA ASN A 90 16.06 4.44 23.21
C ASN A 90 16.28 3.67 21.89
N ASP A 91 15.32 3.75 20.97
CA ASP A 91 15.34 3.00 19.72
C ASP A 91 15.88 3.85 18.57
N ALA A 92 16.59 3.22 17.65
CA ALA A 92 16.98 3.83 16.39
C ALA A 92 16.08 3.32 15.27
N VAL A 93 15.43 4.23 14.56
CA VAL A 93 14.50 3.94 13.47
C VAL A 93 15.16 4.33 12.15
N LEU A 94 15.21 3.41 11.19
CA LEU A 94 15.70 3.68 9.85
C LEU A 94 14.54 4.14 8.97
N VAL A 95 14.60 5.39 8.53
CA VAL A 95 13.52 6.06 7.81
C VAL A 95 13.98 6.48 6.41
N GLY A 96 13.17 6.17 5.40
CA GLY A 96 13.38 6.68 4.04
C GLY A 96 13.18 8.19 3.98
N ILE A 97 14.15 8.93 3.48
CA ILE A 97 14.13 10.40 3.43
C ILE A 97 13.01 10.90 2.53
N SER A 98 12.81 10.26 1.37
CA SER A 98 11.81 10.69 0.38
C SER A 98 10.38 10.34 0.77
N THR A 99 10.17 9.18 1.39
CA THR A 99 8.82 8.65 1.68
C THR A 99 8.41 8.82 3.14
N GLY A 100 9.37 8.97 4.04
CA GLY A 100 9.15 8.89 5.48
C GLY A 100 8.81 7.48 5.97
N ILE A 101 8.97 6.44 5.14
CA ILE A 101 8.61 5.06 5.53
C ILE A 101 9.71 4.43 6.37
N ILE A 102 9.31 3.69 7.40
CA ILE A 102 10.19 2.95 8.29
C ILE A 102 10.64 1.66 7.62
N ALA A 103 11.93 1.52 7.39
CA ALA A 103 12.52 0.32 6.81
C ALA A 103 12.94 -0.71 7.87
N ALA A 104 13.39 -0.23 9.04
CA ALA A 104 13.84 -1.08 10.13
C ALA A 104 13.79 -0.32 11.47
N ILE A 105 13.67 -1.06 12.57
CA ILE A 105 13.73 -0.55 13.93
C ILE A 105 14.82 -1.33 14.67
N PHE A 106 15.65 -0.63 15.43
CA PHE A 106 16.70 -1.18 16.26
C PHE A 106 16.40 -0.82 17.71
N ALA A 107 15.86 -1.79 18.44
CA ALA A 107 15.46 -1.58 19.83
C ALA A 107 16.69 -1.34 20.73
N ASN A 108 16.59 -0.36 21.62
CA ASN A 108 17.62 -0.01 22.60
C ASN A 108 19.03 0.25 22.01
N ALA A 109 19.07 0.75 20.76
CA ALA A 109 20.31 1.06 20.06
C ALA A 109 20.93 2.39 20.50
N VAL A 110 20.13 3.26 21.13
CA VAL A 110 20.52 4.57 21.62
C VAL A 110 20.46 4.53 23.14
N ARG A 111 21.54 4.08 23.75
CA ARG A 111 21.76 4.04 25.20
C ARG A 111 23.01 4.82 25.56
#